data_AF-A0A1Q3JIT8-F1
#
_entry.id   AF-A0A1Q3JIT8-F1
#
_cell.length_a   1.000
_cell.length_b   1.000
_cell.length_c   1.000
_cell.angle_alpha   90.00
_cell.angle_beta   90.00
_cell.angle_gamma   90.00
#
_symmetry.space_group_name_H-M   'P 1'
#
loop_
_entity.id
_entity.type
_entity.pdbx_description
1 polymer ?
#
loop_
_entity_poly.entity_id
_entity_poly.type
_entity_poly.pdbx_seq_one_letter_code
_entity_poly.pdbx_strand_id
1 'polypeptide(L)' 'MLAPNPAETAPRDGRAIRGWFRWEGGAAFFTVSWSREKQAWVDLVGQPLATDFRLSAWGES' A
#
# COMPACT_ATOMS: atom_id res chain seq x y z
N MET A 1 20.90 -0.71 -4.84
CA MET A 1 19.50 -1.09 -4.64
C MET A 1 19.16 -0.77 -3.20
N LEU A 2 18.31 0.22 -2.95
CA LEU A 2 17.80 0.45 -1.61
C LEU A 2 16.76 -0.65 -1.34
N ALA A 3 16.88 -1.34 -0.22
CA ALA A 3 15.85 -2.29 0.17
C ALA A 3 14.54 -1.51 0.42
N PRO A 4 13.40 -1.98 -0.09
CA PRO A 4 12.13 -1.30 0.16
C PRO A 4 11.82 -1.27 1.67
N ASN A 5 11.18 -0.19 2.12
CA ASN A 5 10.91 0.06 3.52
C ASN A 5 9.90 -0.97 4.08
N PRO A 6 10.00 -1.37 5.36
CA PRO A 6 9.03 -2.27 6.00
C PRO A 6 7.61 -1.70 5.95
N ALA A 7 6.60 -2.56 5.71
CA ALA A 7 5.20 -2.14 5.59
C ALA A 7 4.66 -1.36 6.80
N GLU A 8 5.12 -1.68 8.00
CA GLU A 8 4.72 -1.02 9.26
C GLU A 8 5.12 0.46 9.34
N THR A 9 6.12 0.86 8.55
CA THR A 9 6.62 2.24 8.49
C THR A 9 5.93 3.08 7.41
N ALA A 10 4.98 2.50 6.69
CA ALA A 10 4.29 3.18 5.60
C ALA A 10 3.48 4.38 6.13
N PRO A 11 3.60 5.57 5.52
CA PRO A 11 2.92 6.76 6.00
C PRO A 11 1.39 6.62 5.88
N ARG A 12 0.69 6.94 6.96
CA ARG A 12 -0.77 6.89 7.09
C ARG A 12 -1.40 8.29 7.17
N ASP A 13 -0.77 9.25 6.51
CA ASP A 13 -1.12 10.67 6.49
C ASP A 13 -1.90 11.10 5.24
N GLY A 14 -2.26 10.15 4.37
CA GLY A 14 -2.96 10.42 3.11
C GLY A 14 -2.01 10.66 1.92
N ARG A 15 -0.69 10.69 2.15
CA ARG A 15 0.28 10.75 1.06
C ARG A 15 0.20 9.49 0.18
N ALA A 16 0.35 9.69 -1.13
CA ALA A 16 0.52 8.59 -2.07
C ALA A 16 1.92 7.95 -1.93
N ILE A 17 1.94 6.63 -1.83
CA ILE A 17 3.14 5.79 -1.80
C ILE A 17 3.05 4.68 -2.84
N ARG A 18 4.20 4.15 -3.26
CA ARG A 18 4.25 2.87 -3.96
C ARG A 18 4.52 1.75 -2.97
N GLY A 19 3.83 0.63 -3.14
CA GLY A 19 3.94 -0.52 -2.24
C GLY A 19 3.79 -1.85 -2.95
N TRP A 20 4.49 -2.86 -2.43
CA TRP A 20 4.27 -4.26 -2.77
C TRP A 20 3.13 -4.81 -1.93
N PHE A 21 2.08 -5.27 -2.59
CA PHE A 21 0.94 -5.92 -1.96
C PHE A 21 0.92 -7.41 -2.29
N ARG A 22 0.51 -8.22 -1.32
CA ARG A 22 0.28 -9.66 -1.46
C ARG A 22 -1.17 -9.97 -1.12
N TRP A 23 -1.73 -10.96 -1.80
CA TRP A 23 -3.08 -11.50 -1.57
C TRP A 23 -3.14 -12.98 -1.94
N GLU A 24 -4.29 -13.63 -1.70
CA GLU A 24 -4.52 -15.02 -2.10
C GLU A 24 -4.70 -15.10 -3.62
N GLY A 25 -3.60 -15.16 -4.35
CA GLY A 25 -3.60 -15.17 -5.81
C GLY A 25 -2.40 -14.47 -6.44
N GLY A 26 -1.61 -13.72 -5.66
CA GLY A 26 -0.37 -13.14 -6.19
C GLY A 26 0.18 -11.97 -5.39
N ALA A 27 1.07 -11.25 -6.06
CA ALA A 27 1.65 -10.03 -5.56
C ALA A 27 1.78 -9.00 -6.70
N ALA A 28 1.63 -7.73 -6.38
CA ALA A 28 1.79 -6.64 -7.33
C ALA A 28 2.34 -5.39 -6.65
N PHE A 29 2.96 -4.54 -7.48
CA PHE A 29 3.50 -3.25 -7.08
C PHE A 29 2.68 -2.13 -7.69
N PHE A 30 2.06 -1.31 -6.85
CA PHE A 30 1.22 -0.21 -7.33
C PHE A 30 1.18 0.96 -6.33
N THR A 31 0.64 2.09 -6.79
CA THR A 31 0.53 3.32 -6.01
C THR A 31 -0.79 3.34 -5.23
N VAL A 32 -0.72 3.67 -3.94
CA VAL A 32 -1.85 3.74 -3.00
C VAL A 32 -1.72 4.96 -2.10
N SER A 33 -2.80 5.32 -1.40
CA SER A 33 -2.74 6.23 -0.25
C SER A 33 -3.51 5.65 0.94
N TRP A 34 -3.23 6.12 2.15
CA TRP A 34 -4.00 5.70 3.34
C TRP A 34 -5.20 6.63 3.56
N SER A 35 -6.42 6.10 3.55
CA SER A 35 -7.61 6.84 3.94
C SER A 35 -7.85 6.70 5.44
N ARG A 36 -7.83 7.83 6.16
CA ARG A 36 -8.18 7.87 7.60
C ARG A 36 -9.68 7.64 7.83
N GLU A 37 -10.54 8.08 6.93
CA GLU A 37 -11.99 7.88 7.04
C GLU A 37 -12.35 6.40 6.89
N LYS A 38 -11.74 5.72 5.90
CA LYS A 38 -12.01 4.31 5.62
C LYS A 38 -11.13 3.34 6.42
N GLN A 39 -10.12 3.85 7.12
CA GLN A 39 -9.08 3.07 7.81
C GLN A 39 -8.47 1.98 6.90
N ALA A 40 -8.19 2.34 5.65
CA ALA A 40 -7.75 1.40 4.63
C ALA A 40 -6.79 2.05 3.62
N TRP A 41 -5.97 1.21 2.99
CA TRP A 41 -5.28 1.58 1.75
C TRP A 41 -6.31 1.74 0.63
N VAL A 42 -6.21 2.85 -0.11
CA VAL A 42 -7.06 3.16 -1.25
C VAL A 42 -6.21 3.36 -2.50
N ASP A 43 -6.79 3.11 -3.66
CA ASP A 43 -6.20 3.43 -4.96
C ASP A 43 -6.16 4.95 -5.23
N LEU A 44 -5.74 5.33 -6.44
CA LEU A 44 -5.61 6.73 -6.86
C LEU A 44 -6.95 7.46 -7.04
N VAL A 45 -8.06 6.73 -7.10
CA VAL A 45 -9.41 7.31 -7.17
C VAL A 45 -10.14 7.23 -5.81
N GLY A 46 -9.46 6.78 -4.76
CA GLY A 46 -9.97 6.73 -3.40
C GLY A 46 -10.81 5.49 -3.08
N GLN A 47 -10.80 4.46 -3.93
CA GLN A 47 -11.48 3.20 -3.63
C GLN A 47 -10.61 2.31 -2.75
N PRO A 48 -11.15 1.71 -1.68
CA PRO A 48 -10.42 0.74 -0.87
C PRO A 48 -9.91 -0.43 -1.69
N LEU A 49 -8.70 -0.87 -1.38
CA LEU A 49 -8.24 -2.18 -1.85
C LEU A 49 -9.11 -3.29 -1.25
N ALA A 50 -9.15 -4.44 -1.93
CA ALA A 50 -9.84 -5.61 -1.42
C ALA A 50 -9.25 -6.06 -0.06
N THR A 51 -10.08 -6.64 0.80
CA THR A 51 -9.76 -6.89 2.22
C THR A 51 -8.62 -7.88 2.45
N ASP A 52 -8.32 -8.71 1.47
CA ASP A 52 -7.23 -9.69 1.44
C ASP A 52 -5.89 -9.10 1.04
N PHE A 53 -5.86 -7.88 0.48
CA PHE A 53 -4.61 -7.21 0.14
C PHE A 53 -3.85 -6.80 1.41
N ARG A 54 -2.56 -7.13 1.44
CA ARG A 54 -1.65 -6.82 2.55
C ARG A 54 -0.39 -6.16 2.02
N LEU A 55 -0.12 -4.94 2.48
CA LEU A 55 1.15 -4.25 2.20
C LEU A 55 2.30 -5.06 2.83
N SER A 56 3.29 -5.41 2.01
CA SER A 56 4.48 -6.16 2.43
C SER A 56 5.73 -5.28 2.53
N ALA A 57 5.85 -4.27 1.66
CA ALA A 57 6.92 -3.26 1.70
C ALA A 57 6.52 -2.01 0.90
N TRP A 58 7.16 -0.85 1.15
CA TRP A 58 6.85 0.39 0.44
C TRP A 58 8.10 1.22 0.07
N GLY A 59 7.93 2.14 -0.87
CA GLY A 59 9.03 2.93 -1.46
C GLY A 59 9.55 2.32 -2.76
N GLU A 60 10.49 3.02 -3.38
CA GLU A 60 11.12 2.59 -4.64
C GLU A 60 12.29 1.64 -4.36
N SER A 61 12.42 0.57 -5.14
CA SER A 61 13.59 -0.32 -5.16
C SER A 61 14.50 -0.02 -6.34
#